data_AF-A0A8I2FSH2-F1
#
_entry.id   AF-A0A8I2FSH2-F1
#
_cell.length_a   1.000
_cell.length_b   1.000
_cell.length_c   1.000
_cell.angle_alpha   90.00
_cell.angle_beta   90.00
_cell.angle_gamma   90.00
#
_symmetry.space_group_name_H-M   'P 1'
#
loop_
_entity.id
_entity.type
_entity.pdbx_description
1 polymer ?
#
loop_
_entity_poly.entity_id
_entity_poly.type
_entity_poly.pdbx_seq_one_letter_code
_entity_poly.pdbx_strand_id
1 'polypeptide(L)'
;MAKIKKTITMIVILTVMVLLTVGCEDTTTTTEVFPDGSCKRTVVVKSNTDEIFNDAFPVPRDPSWTVKGKWEKTGRKKTISAKEYRYTAEKVFSDVSDLNQEFSLPDKEGDSAKIDIRVKLEKHFDGFFITFHYREIYREFFPFKGVPLSEYFTPDELKILKLHIENKKKSEEINLGEILEKLEDRFDTWMARSLFEEIYRCMVEAAERFKDPHLTPGFIASHKEELFAVISDDDSGLFDRSPVVPRILKEFGKILQNPDVIKLQEFNKQEFDRFEEKLQSFNGLIFDEYTNIVIMPGLITDTNSEIITGNKVKWKFDALEFLLRDHEMWVKSRLVNWWMVGIAILVVILAVLGLIAGVLRKRRNTFLERT
;
A
#
# COMPACT_ATOMS: atom_id res chain seq x y z
N MET A 1 30.28 -23.12 -13.24
CA MET A 1 29.89 -23.68 -11.93
C MET A 1 29.08 -22.70 -11.06
N ALA A 2 29.39 -21.40 -11.02
CA ALA A 2 28.60 -20.40 -10.28
C ALA A 2 27.13 -20.25 -10.77
N LYS A 3 26.88 -20.27 -12.09
CA LYS A 3 25.51 -20.20 -12.65
C LYS A 3 24.63 -21.40 -12.28
N ILE A 4 25.19 -22.60 -12.20
CA ILE A 4 24.44 -23.84 -11.87
C ILE A 4 24.09 -23.87 -10.38
N LYS A 5 24.93 -23.31 -9.49
CA LYS A 5 24.57 -23.09 -8.09
C LYS A 5 23.43 -22.08 -7.95
N LYS A 6 23.49 -20.91 -8.59
CA LYS A 6 22.39 -19.90 -8.56
C LYS A 6 21.05 -20.46 -9.05
N THR A 7 21.02 -21.27 -10.12
CA THR A 7 19.76 -21.86 -10.62
C THR A 7 19.21 -22.95 -9.69
N ILE A 8 20.06 -23.72 -9.01
CA ILE A 8 19.63 -24.72 -8.03
C ILE A 8 19.18 -24.04 -6.72
N THR A 9 19.86 -22.98 -6.28
CA THR A 9 19.45 -22.15 -5.14
C THR A 9 18.11 -21.46 -5.41
N MET A 10 17.89 -20.89 -6.59
CA MET A 10 16.61 -20.26 -6.97
C MET A 10 15.47 -21.28 -7.08
N ILE A 11 15.73 -22.50 -7.56
CA ILE A 11 14.73 -23.57 -7.63
C ILE A 11 14.45 -24.14 -6.23
N VAL A 12 15.44 -24.25 -5.34
CA VAL A 12 15.21 -24.71 -3.95
C VAL A 12 14.49 -23.64 -3.12
N ILE A 13 14.78 -22.35 -3.32
CA ILE A 13 14.00 -21.24 -2.75
C ILE A 13 12.55 -21.32 -3.25
N LEU A 14 12.32 -21.51 -4.56
CA LEU A 14 10.96 -21.66 -5.11
C LEU A 14 10.24 -22.95 -4.65
N THR A 15 10.97 -24.01 -4.31
CA THR A 15 10.38 -25.31 -3.90
C THR A 15 10.18 -25.41 -2.38
N VAL A 16 10.94 -24.66 -1.58
CA VAL A 16 10.74 -24.52 -0.13
C VAL A 16 9.73 -23.41 0.21
N MET A 17 9.56 -22.42 -0.68
CA MET A 17 8.48 -21.43 -0.64
C MET A 17 7.08 -22.06 -0.81
N VAL A 18 6.99 -23.30 -1.31
CA VAL A 18 5.75 -24.10 -1.37
C VAL A 18 5.41 -24.79 -0.03
N LEU A 19 6.31 -24.75 0.95
CA LEU A 19 6.15 -25.47 2.24
C LEU A 19 6.05 -24.56 3.48
N LEU A 20 6.05 -23.23 3.33
CA LEU A 20 5.86 -22.27 4.43
C LEU A 20 4.64 -21.39 4.17
N THR A 21 3.45 -21.96 4.39
CA THR A 21 2.17 -21.23 4.38
C THR A 21 2.00 -20.43 5.68
N VAL A 22 2.75 -19.35 5.83
CA VAL A 22 2.45 -18.33 6.85
C VAL A 22 2.11 -17.03 6.12
N GLY A 23 0.80 -16.84 5.88
CA GLY A 23 0.18 -15.55 5.59
C GLY A 23 0.59 -14.81 4.32
N CYS A 24 0.37 -15.40 3.14
CA CYS A 24 0.19 -14.58 1.94
C CYS A 24 -1.28 -14.10 1.97
N GLU A 25 -1.51 -12.84 2.36
CA GLU A 25 -2.85 -12.27 2.47
C GLU A 25 -3.20 -11.47 1.21
N ASP A 26 -4.25 -11.87 0.49
CA ASP A 26 -4.76 -11.05 -0.63
C ASP A 26 -5.61 -9.92 -0.06
N THR A 27 -5.06 -8.70 -0.02
CA THR A 27 -5.80 -7.52 0.43
C THR A 27 -6.39 -6.76 -0.74
N THR A 28 -7.72 -6.64 -0.75
CA THR A 28 -8.45 -5.82 -1.72
C THR A 28 -9.15 -4.67 -1.02
N THR A 29 -8.82 -3.45 -1.43
CA THR A 29 -9.52 -2.24 -0.99
C THR A 29 -10.38 -1.70 -2.12
N THR A 30 -11.65 -1.45 -1.84
CA THR A 30 -12.60 -0.87 -2.79
C THR A 30 -13.17 0.44 -2.25
N THR A 31 -13.12 1.50 -3.05
CA THR A 31 -13.81 2.76 -2.79
C THR A 31 -14.91 2.97 -3.82
N GLU A 32 -16.16 3.00 -3.37
CA GLU A 32 -17.30 3.37 -4.20
C GLU A 32 -17.67 4.82 -3.93
N VAL A 33 -17.56 5.67 -4.95
CA VAL A 33 -17.91 7.09 -4.87
C VAL A 33 -19.34 7.29 -5.38
N PHE A 34 -20.17 7.97 -4.59
CA PHE A 34 -21.56 8.23 -4.91
C PHE A 34 -21.75 9.59 -5.59
N PRO A 35 -22.86 9.81 -6.35
CA PRO A 35 -23.09 11.07 -7.06
C PRO A 35 -23.18 12.33 -6.17
N ASP A 36 -23.53 12.16 -4.90
CA ASP A 36 -23.60 13.25 -3.93
C ASP A 36 -22.21 13.69 -3.44
N GLY A 37 -21.18 12.85 -3.59
CA GLY A 37 -19.80 13.07 -3.11
C GLY A 37 -19.43 12.21 -1.90
N SER A 38 -20.40 11.51 -1.32
CA SER A 38 -20.14 10.52 -0.27
C SER A 38 -19.42 9.29 -0.85
N CYS A 39 -18.82 8.48 0.01
CA CYS A 39 -18.15 7.26 -0.43
C CYS A 39 -18.31 6.10 0.55
N LYS A 40 -18.23 4.88 0.03
CA LYS A 40 -18.14 3.66 0.83
C LYS A 40 -16.77 3.02 0.62
N ARG A 41 -16.09 2.71 1.72
CA ARG A 41 -14.83 1.95 1.71
C ARG A 41 -15.13 0.52 2.17
N THR A 42 -14.65 -0.44 1.41
CA THR A 42 -14.70 -1.87 1.71
C THR A 42 -13.28 -2.42 1.67
N VAL A 43 -12.82 -3.03 2.77
CA VAL A 43 -11.54 -3.73 2.87
C VAL A 43 -11.83 -5.22 3.00
N VAL A 44 -11.29 -6.01 2.08
CA VAL A 44 -11.41 -7.47 2.07
C VAL A 44 -10.02 -8.06 2.19
N VAL A 45 -9.83 -8.88 3.22
CA VAL A 45 -8.60 -9.64 3.41
C VAL A 45 -8.94 -11.12 3.28
N LYS A 46 -8.15 -11.84 2.51
CA LYS A 46 -8.25 -13.29 2.40
C LYS A 46 -6.98 -13.90 2.98
N SER A 47 -7.14 -14.88 3.86
CA SER A 47 -6.02 -15.53 4.52
C SER A 47 -6.29 -17.03 4.65
N ASN A 48 -5.21 -17.80 4.85
CA ASN A 48 -5.30 -19.22 5.17
C ASN A 48 -5.59 -19.45 6.67
N THR A 49 -5.50 -18.39 7.47
CA THR A 49 -5.83 -18.34 8.90
C THR A 49 -7.03 -17.43 9.15
N ASP A 50 -7.74 -17.62 10.26
CA ASP A 50 -8.72 -16.65 10.75
C ASP A 50 -8.10 -15.51 11.57
N GLU A 51 -6.81 -15.64 11.87
CA GLU A 51 -5.97 -14.54 12.32
C GLU A 51 -5.64 -13.65 11.12
N ILE A 52 -5.98 -12.37 11.24
CA ILE A 52 -5.62 -11.32 10.28
C ILE A 52 -4.43 -10.59 10.86
N PHE A 53 -3.33 -10.56 10.13
CA PHE A 53 -2.12 -9.93 10.62
C PHE A 53 -2.23 -8.40 10.57
N ASN A 54 -1.43 -7.75 11.40
CA ASN A 54 -1.42 -6.30 11.51
C ASN A 54 -0.41 -5.76 10.48
N ASP A 55 -0.75 -5.84 9.19
CA ASP A 55 0.19 -5.55 8.10
C ASP A 55 0.30 -4.05 7.80
N ALA A 56 1.23 -3.65 6.93
CA ALA A 56 1.46 -2.25 6.59
C ALA A 56 0.20 -1.52 6.07
N PHE A 57 -0.73 -2.26 5.44
CA PHE A 57 -2.02 -1.74 5.01
C PHE A 57 -3.02 -1.68 6.18
N PRO A 58 -3.73 -0.56 6.36
CA PRO A 58 -4.66 -0.45 7.47
C PRO A 58 -5.90 -1.33 7.24
N VAL A 59 -6.09 -2.32 8.10
CA VAL A 59 -7.28 -3.18 8.15
C VAL A 59 -8.12 -2.78 9.36
N PRO A 60 -9.28 -2.11 9.16
CA PRO A 60 -10.12 -1.67 10.27
C PRO A 60 -10.70 -2.85 11.07
N ARG A 61 -10.73 -2.71 12.40
CA ARG A 61 -11.23 -3.74 13.34
C ARG A 61 -12.12 -3.17 14.44
N ASP A 62 -12.26 -1.86 14.51
CA ASP A 62 -13.01 -1.20 15.57
C ASP A 62 -14.53 -1.26 15.30
N PRO A 63 -15.36 -1.03 16.33
CA PRO A 63 -16.81 -1.15 16.21
C PRO A 63 -17.49 -0.13 15.28
N SER A 64 -16.78 0.91 14.83
CA SER A 64 -17.35 1.88 13.88
C SER A 64 -17.47 1.31 12.46
N TRP A 65 -16.84 0.16 12.19
CA TRP A 65 -16.94 -0.57 10.93
C TRP A 65 -17.92 -1.74 11.03
N THR A 66 -18.61 -2.01 9.93
CA THR A 66 -19.37 -3.25 9.79
C THR A 66 -18.43 -4.37 9.37
N VAL A 67 -18.11 -5.26 10.30
CA VAL A 67 -17.13 -6.33 10.12
C VAL A 67 -17.81 -7.69 10.00
N LYS A 68 -17.34 -8.51 9.05
CA LYS A 68 -17.78 -9.91 8.84
C LYS A 68 -16.58 -10.80 8.51
N GLY A 69 -16.53 -11.97 9.12
CA GLY A 69 -15.53 -13.00 8.86
C GLY A 69 -16.19 -14.34 8.55
N LYS A 70 -15.74 -15.04 7.50
CA LYS A 70 -16.26 -16.37 7.17
C LYS A 70 -15.24 -17.23 6.44
N TRP A 71 -15.29 -18.53 6.68
CA TRP A 71 -14.55 -19.53 5.91
C TRP A 71 -15.27 -19.83 4.59
N GLU A 72 -14.55 -19.70 3.49
CA GLU A 72 -15.01 -20.02 2.13
C GLU A 72 -14.22 -21.22 1.59
N LYS A 73 -14.89 -22.04 0.76
CA LYS A 73 -14.23 -23.14 0.05
C LYS A 73 -13.63 -22.60 -1.23
N THR A 74 -12.32 -22.75 -1.42
CA THR A 74 -11.61 -22.41 -2.64
C THR A 74 -11.50 -23.64 -3.55
N GLY A 75 -11.95 -23.52 -4.81
CA GLY A 75 -11.74 -24.52 -5.87
C GLY A 75 -12.97 -24.94 -6.68
N ARG A 76 -12.90 -24.74 -8.01
CA ARG A 76 -13.64 -25.53 -9.03
C ARG A 76 -12.72 -26.63 -9.56
N LYS A 77 -12.43 -27.70 -8.80
CA LYS A 77 -12.09 -29.06 -9.28
C LYS A 77 -11.69 -29.98 -8.11
N LYS A 78 -11.89 -31.29 -8.35
CA LYS A 78 -12.03 -32.42 -7.43
C LYS A 78 -10.79 -32.85 -6.62
N THR A 79 -9.82 -31.99 -6.34
CA THR A 79 -8.62 -32.42 -5.62
C THR A 79 -8.23 -31.35 -4.60
N ILE A 80 -8.53 -31.64 -3.33
CA ILE A 80 -8.22 -30.87 -2.12
C ILE A 80 -8.98 -29.52 -2.03
N SER A 81 -10.08 -29.50 -1.29
CA SER A 81 -10.76 -28.25 -0.95
C SER A 81 -9.92 -27.46 0.06
N ALA A 82 -9.11 -26.51 -0.42
CA ALA A 82 -8.55 -25.50 0.44
C ALA A 82 -9.70 -24.66 1.05
N LYS A 83 -9.57 -24.28 2.32
CA LYS A 83 -10.47 -23.33 2.98
C LYS A 83 -9.70 -22.03 3.11
N GLU A 84 -10.29 -20.94 2.65
CA GLU A 84 -9.76 -19.58 2.76
C GLU A 84 -10.67 -18.81 3.72
N TYR A 85 -10.11 -18.12 4.70
CA TYR A 85 -10.85 -17.19 5.53
C TYR A 85 -10.99 -15.86 4.80
N ARG A 86 -12.21 -15.34 4.73
CA ARG A 86 -12.51 -14.02 4.18
C ARG A 86 -12.96 -13.10 5.30
N TYR A 87 -12.17 -12.06 5.55
CA TYR A 87 -12.55 -10.91 6.35
C TYR A 87 -13.07 -9.78 5.46
N THR A 88 -14.06 -9.04 5.95
CA THR A 88 -14.64 -7.90 5.23
C THR A 88 -15.04 -6.83 6.22
N ALA A 89 -14.48 -5.63 6.07
CA ALA A 89 -14.82 -4.44 6.81
C ALA A 89 -15.42 -3.39 5.86
N GLU A 90 -16.58 -2.83 6.22
CA GLU A 90 -17.28 -1.82 5.42
C GLU A 90 -17.69 -0.61 6.24
N LYS A 91 -17.52 0.59 5.68
CA LYS A 91 -17.98 1.86 6.27
C LYS A 91 -18.34 2.86 5.18
N VAL A 92 -19.40 3.64 5.45
CA VAL A 92 -19.85 4.74 4.59
C VAL A 92 -19.41 6.05 5.24
N PHE A 93 -18.87 6.94 4.43
CA PHE A 93 -18.37 8.25 4.81
C PHE A 93 -19.16 9.31 4.05
N SER A 94 -19.54 10.38 4.75
CA SER A 94 -20.25 11.51 4.14
C SER A 94 -19.37 12.29 3.17
N ASP A 95 -18.06 12.33 3.42
CA ASP A 95 -17.06 12.93 2.56
C ASP A 95 -15.73 12.14 2.58
N VAL A 96 -14.91 12.27 1.53
CA VAL A 96 -13.59 11.63 1.47
C VAL A 96 -12.61 12.18 2.52
N SER A 97 -12.84 13.37 3.07
CA SER A 97 -12.06 13.91 4.17
C SER A 97 -12.30 13.16 5.48
N ASP A 98 -13.50 12.62 5.71
CA ASP A 98 -13.78 11.75 6.86
C ASP A 98 -13.04 10.42 6.72
N LEU A 99 -12.96 9.89 5.50
CA LEU A 99 -12.16 8.71 5.17
C LEU A 99 -10.67 8.93 5.45
N ASN A 100 -10.13 10.12 5.15
CA ASN A 100 -8.75 10.47 5.48
C ASN A 100 -8.51 10.57 7.00
N GLN A 101 -9.50 11.04 7.76
CA GLN A 101 -9.39 11.11 9.22
C GLN A 101 -9.36 9.71 9.83
N GLU A 102 -10.11 8.78 9.27
CA GLU A 102 -10.14 7.37 9.68
C GLU A 102 -8.76 6.71 9.61
N PHE A 103 -8.04 6.95 8.52
CA PHE A 103 -6.71 6.39 8.28
C PHE A 103 -5.58 7.35 8.67
N SER A 104 -5.89 8.41 9.42
CA SER A 104 -4.87 9.34 9.89
C SER A 104 -3.99 8.67 10.94
N LEU A 105 -2.70 8.55 10.63
CA LEU A 105 -1.72 8.02 11.57
C LEU A 105 -1.44 9.05 12.68
N PRO A 106 -1.46 8.64 13.96
CA PRO A 106 -1.09 9.52 15.08
C PRO A 106 0.38 9.95 14.99
N ASP A 107 1.25 9.06 14.50
CA ASP A 107 2.69 9.30 14.33
C ASP A 107 2.97 10.01 13.01
N LYS A 108 2.82 11.33 12.99
CA LYS A 108 3.20 12.18 11.84
C LYS A 108 4.72 12.29 11.62
N GLU A 109 5.53 11.80 12.56
CA GLU A 109 7.00 11.90 12.52
C GLU A 109 7.69 10.71 11.85
N GLY A 110 6.97 10.00 10.95
CA GLY A 110 7.60 9.06 10.02
C GLY A 110 8.16 7.79 10.67
N ASP A 111 7.73 7.47 11.87
CA ASP A 111 8.15 6.32 12.67
C ASP A 111 7.00 5.30 12.85
N SER A 112 5.99 5.41 11.98
CA SER A 112 4.85 4.51 11.92
C SER A 112 5.21 3.22 11.20
N ALA A 113 4.68 2.10 11.69
CA ALA A 113 4.71 0.83 11.00
C ALA A 113 3.63 0.72 9.89
N LYS A 114 2.83 1.76 9.66
CA LYS A 114 1.71 1.78 8.70
C LYS A 114 1.92 2.78 7.57
N ILE A 115 1.32 2.49 6.42
CA ILE A 115 1.36 3.36 5.23
C ILE A 115 0.40 4.54 5.42
N ASP A 116 0.86 5.76 5.09
CA ASP A 116 -0.02 6.93 5.00
C ASP A 116 -0.77 6.91 3.65
N ILE A 117 -2.10 6.84 3.73
CA ILE A 117 -2.98 6.81 2.56
C ILE A 117 -3.79 8.12 2.53
N ARG A 118 -3.79 8.79 1.38
CA ARG A 118 -4.49 10.07 1.17
C ARG A 118 -5.43 10.01 -0.01
N VAL A 119 -6.71 10.27 0.24
CA VAL A 119 -7.77 10.30 -0.76
C VAL A 119 -8.19 11.75 -1.04
N LYS A 120 -8.44 12.07 -2.31
CA LYS A 120 -9.02 13.35 -2.75
C LYS A 120 -10.12 13.09 -3.77
N LEU A 121 -11.20 13.85 -3.68
CA LEU A 121 -12.31 13.85 -4.63
C LEU A 121 -12.64 15.28 -5.00
N GLU A 122 -12.52 15.59 -6.29
CA GLU A 122 -12.91 16.88 -6.85
C GLU A 122 -14.17 16.68 -7.70
N LYS A 123 -15.15 17.58 -7.54
CA LYS A 123 -16.42 17.57 -8.26
C LYS A 123 -16.59 18.89 -8.99
N HIS A 124 -16.68 18.83 -10.32
CA HIS A 124 -16.84 19.99 -11.19
C HIS A 124 -18.17 19.95 -11.92
N PHE A 125 -18.84 21.09 -12.01
CA PHE A 125 -20.11 21.24 -12.72
C PHE A 125 -19.88 21.94 -14.06
N ASP A 126 -20.02 21.17 -15.15
CA ASP A 126 -19.75 21.60 -16.52
C ASP A 126 -21.05 21.65 -17.32
N GLY A 127 -21.99 22.48 -16.86
CA GLY A 127 -23.33 22.61 -17.46
C GLY A 127 -24.14 21.31 -17.36
N PHE A 128 -24.34 20.65 -18.50
CA PHE A 128 -25.09 19.38 -18.58
C PHE A 128 -24.36 18.17 -18.00
N PHE A 129 -23.10 18.34 -17.59
CA PHE A 129 -22.30 17.26 -17.02
C PHE A 129 -21.76 17.63 -15.65
N ILE A 130 -21.54 16.61 -14.84
CA ILE A 130 -20.77 16.67 -13.60
C ILE A 130 -19.56 15.78 -13.81
N THR A 131 -18.37 16.35 -13.64
CA THR A 131 -17.09 15.64 -13.73
C THR A 131 -16.58 15.36 -12.33
N PHE A 132 -16.21 14.12 -12.04
CA PHE A 132 -15.56 13.71 -10.80
C PHE A 132 -14.11 13.34 -11.09
N HIS A 133 -13.20 13.74 -10.21
CA HIS A 133 -11.80 13.37 -10.25
C HIS A 133 -11.40 12.81 -8.89
N TYR A 134 -11.20 11.50 -8.84
CA TYR A 134 -10.75 10.78 -7.66
C TYR A 134 -9.24 10.54 -7.74
N ARG A 135 -8.53 10.77 -6.64
CA ARG A 135 -7.11 10.48 -6.48
C ARG A 135 -6.90 9.78 -5.14
N GLU A 136 -6.10 8.74 -5.11
CA GLU A 136 -5.64 8.07 -3.90
C GLU A 136 -4.13 7.87 -3.97
N ILE A 137 -3.44 8.32 -2.93
CA ILE A 137 -1.99 8.39 -2.86
C ILE A 137 -1.53 7.55 -1.68
N TYR A 138 -0.71 6.55 -1.96
CA TYR A 138 0.01 5.77 -0.96
C TYR A 138 1.38 6.41 -0.85
N ARG A 139 1.71 6.95 0.33
CA ARG A 139 2.97 7.66 0.52
C ARG A 139 4.15 6.70 0.51
N GLU A 140 5.32 7.25 0.17
CA GLU A 140 6.60 6.55 0.34
C GLU A 140 6.70 5.91 1.73
N PHE A 141 6.90 4.59 1.76
CA PHE A 141 6.92 3.82 3.00
C PHE A 141 8.15 2.91 3.07
N PHE A 142 9.12 3.33 3.89
CA PHE A 142 10.17 2.48 4.42
C PHE A 142 10.32 2.76 5.92
N PRO A 143 10.06 1.78 6.80
CA PRO A 143 10.01 2.03 8.24
C PRO A 143 11.39 2.17 8.92
N PHE A 144 12.48 1.81 8.21
CA PHE A 144 13.85 1.78 8.74
C PHE A 144 14.69 2.95 8.21
N LYS A 145 14.64 4.12 8.87
CA LYS A 145 15.23 5.37 8.35
C LYS A 145 16.65 5.67 8.81
N GLY A 146 17.31 4.74 9.50
CA GLY A 146 18.62 4.96 10.11
C GLY A 146 19.76 5.23 9.12
N VAL A 147 19.60 4.82 7.85
CA VAL A 147 20.63 4.92 6.82
C VAL A 147 20.08 5.65 5.59
N PRO A 148 20.58 6.84 5.24
CA PRO A 148 20.07 7.59 4.11
C PRO A 148 20.51 6.95 2.78
N LEU A 149 19.59 6.90 1.81
CA LEU A 149 19.85 6.37 0.45
C LEU A 149 21.04 7.04 -0.25
N SER A 150 21.33 8.31 0.07
CA SER A 150 22.44 9.05 -0.52
C SER A 150 23.83 8.52 -0.15
N GLU A 151 23.95 7.72 0.92
CA GLU A 151 25.20 7.02 1.24
C GLU A 151 25.45 5.85 0.27
N TYR A 152 24.38 5.29 -0.30
CA TYR A 152 24.44 4.12 -1.16
C TYR A 152 24.19 4.43 -2.61
N PHE A 153 23.59 5.55 -3.00
CA PHE A 153 23.17 5.85 -4.36
C PHE A 153 23.38 7.31 -4.74
N THR A 154 23.82 7.54 -5.97
CA THR A 154 23.78 8.86 -6.59
C THR A 154 22.36 9.23 -7.03
N PRO A 155 22.05 10.53 -7.20
CA PRO A 155 20.74 10.96 -7.67
C PRO A 155 20.33 10.37 -9.03
N ASP A 156 21.29 10.10 -9.93
CA ASP A 156 21.00 9.53 -11.24
C ASP A 156 20.74 8.02 -11.18
N GLU A 157 21.46 7.30 -10.32
CA GLU A 157 21.19 5.88 -10.05
C GLU A 157 19.80 5.69 -9.41
N LEU A 158 19.40 6.57 -8.49
CA LEU A 158 18.05 6.54 -7.92
C LEU A 158 16.96 6.78 -8.97
N LYS A 159 17.21 7.63 -9.99
CA LYS A 159 16.27 7.81 -11.10
C LYS A 159 16.12 6.53 -11.92
N ILE A 160 17.22 5.82 -12.17
CA ILE A 160 17.22 4.55 -12.90
C ILE A 160 16.46 3.48 -12.11
N LEU A 161 16.75 3.34 -10.82
CA LEU A 161 16.07 2.40 -9.94
C LEU A 161 14.57 2.68 -9.86
N LYS A 162 14.19 3.96 -9.68
CA LYS A 162 12.78 4.39 -9.70
C LYS A 162 12.09 4.09 -11.02
N LEU A 163 12.74 4.36 -12.16
CA LEU A 163 12.19 4.03 -13.47
C LEU A 163 11.96 2.53 -13.65
N HIS A 164 12.88 1.69 -13.17
CA HIS A 164 12.75 0.23 -13.22
C HIS A 164 11.55 -0.26 -12.41
N ILE A 165 11.41 0.27 -11.19
CA ILE A 165 10.28 0.00 -10.30
C ILE A 165 8.95 0.44 -10.95
N GLU A 166 8.90 1.62 -11.57
CA GLU A 166 7.67 2.17 -12.18
C GLU A 166 7.22 1.45 -13.44
N ASN A 167 8.17 1.06 -14.28
CA ASN A 167 7.87 0.51 -15.59
C ASN A 167 8.99 -0.42 -16.02
N LYS A 168 8.95 -1.62 -15.45
CA LYS A 168 9.89 -2.71 -15.74
C LYS A 168 10.10 -2.89 -17.25
N LYS A 169 9.02 -2.91 -18.04
CA LYS A 169 9.08 -3.03 -19.51
C LYS A 169 9.90 -1.91 -20.15
N LYS A 170 9.62 -0.65 -19.80
CA LYS A 170 10.34 0.51 -20.34
C LYS A 170 11.82 0.51 -19.93
N SER A 171 12.14 0.04 -18.73
CA SER A 171 13.53 -0.07 -18.29
C SER A 171 14.31 -1.19 -19.01
N GLU A 172 13.66 -2.31 -19.28
CA GLU A 172 14.22 -3.45 -20.03
C GLU A 172 14.50 -3.07 -21.49
N GLU A 173 13.65 -2.24 -22.11
CA GLU A 173 13.85 -1.69 -23.46
C GLU A 173 15.11 -0.82 -23.59
N ILE A 174 15.56 -0.18 -22.51
CA ILE A 174 16.74 0.70 -22.51
C ILE A 174 18.06 -0.10 -22.35
N ASN A 175 17.98 -1.44 -22.22
CA ASN A 175 19.13 -2.33 -22.05
C ASN A 175 20.03 -1.96 -20.84
N LEU A 176 19.39 -1.62 -19.72
CA LEU A 176 20.06 -1.25 -18.47
C LEU A 176 20.44 -2.45 -17.59
N GLY A 177 20.35 -3.68 -18.11
CA GLY A 177 20.37 -4.91 -17.30
C GLY A 177 21.54 -5.04 -16.34
N GLU A 178 22.78 -4.84 -16.79
CA GLU A 178 23.97 -4.95 -15.91
C GLU A 178 24.03 -3.83 -14.85
N ILE A 179 23.55 -2.64 -15.20
CA ILE A 179 23.49 -1.50 -14.26
C ILE A 179 22.43 -1.79 -13.20
N LEU A 180 21.25 -2.27 -13.62
CA LEU A 180 20.15 -2.61 -12.73
C LEU A 180 20.53 -3.72 -11.76
N GLU A 181 21.16 -4.80 -12.22
CA GLU A 181 21.62 -5.90 -11.35
C GLU A 181 22.52 -5.36 -10.22
N LYS A 182 23.48 -4.47 -10.55
CA LYS A 182 24.36 -3.85 -9.55
C LYS A 182 23.63 -2.89 -8.61
N LEU A 183 22.58 -2.22 -9.10
CA LEU A 183 21.76 -1.32 -8.28
C LEU A 183 20.84 -2.10 -7.34
N GLU A 184 20.28 -3.22 -7.78
CA GLU A 184 19.49 -4.15 -6.97
C GLU A 184 20.35 -4.76 -5.85
N ASP A 185 21.55 -5.28 -6.17
CA ASP A 185 22.46 -5.83 -5.15
C ASP A 185 22.83 -4.78 -4.07
N ARG A 186 23.06 -3.53 -4.48
CA ARG A 186 23.32 -2.40 -3.56
C ARG A 186 22.08 -2.02 -2.76
N PHE A 187 20.90 -2.18 -3.34
CA PHE A 187 19.63 -1.88 -2.70
C PHE A 187 19.34 -2.86 -1.58
N ASP A 188 19.54 -4.15 -1.84
CA ASP A 188 19.43 -5.21 -0.84
C ASP A 188 20.42 -4.99 0.31
N THR A 189 21.67 -4.61 -0.02
CA THR A 189 22.69 -4.27 0.98
C THR A 189 22.28 -3.06 1.83
N TRP A 190 21.77 -1.99 1.20
CA TRP A 190 21.29 -0.81 1.91
C TRP A 190 20.11 -1.13 2.83
N MET A 191 19.17 -1.95 2.36
CA MET A 191 18.00 -2.38 3.12
C MET A 191 18.43 -3.22 4.34
N ALA A 192 19.29 -4.21 4.14
CA ALA A 192 19.86 -5.02 5.23
C ALA A 192 20.60 -4.14 6.24
N ARG A 193 21.37 -3.14 5.77
CA ARG A 193 22.06 -2.20 6.66
C ARG A 193 21.08 -1.34 7.45
N SER A 194 20.01 -0.88 6.82
CA SER A 194 18.98 -0.07 7.47
C SER A 194 18.28 -0.82 8.60
N LEU A 195 17.90 -2.09 8.37
CA LEU A 195 17.39 -2.97 9.43
C LEU A 195 18.44 -3.16 10.54
N PHE A 196 19.67 -3.49 10.16
CA PHE A 196 20.75 -3.77 11.10
C PHE A 196 21.03 -2.59 12.03
N GLU A 197 21.16 -1.38 11.50
CA GLU A 197 21.48 -0.20 12.31
C GLU A 197 20.38 0.09 13.36
N GLU A 198 19.12 -0.19 13.03
CA GLU A 198 18.01 0.00 13.97
C GLU A 198 18.04 -1.04 15.11
N ILE A 199 18.20 -2.33 14.81
CA ILE A 199 18.29 -3.37 15.85
C ILE A 199 19.59 -3.24 16.65
N TYR A 200 20.69 -2.85 16.01
CA TYR A 200 21.97 -2.58 16.64
C TYR A 200 21.86 -1.45 17.67
N ARG A 201 21.18 -0.34 17.31
CA ARG A 201 20.89 0.75 18.25
C ARG A 201 20.11 0.25 19.45
N CYS A 202 19.03 -0.51 19.23
CA CYS A 202 18.21 -1.07 20.31
C CYS A 202 19.05 -1.93 21.27
N MET A 203 19.96 -2.74 20.71
CA MET A 203 20.88 -3.59 21.46
C MET A 203 21.92 -2.79 22.27
N VAL A 204 22.54 -1.77 21.68
CA VAL A 204 23.53 -0.92 22.38
C VAL A 204 22.88 -0.21 23.56
N GLU A 205 21.70 0.40 23.36
CA GLU A 205 20.95 1.05 24.45
C GLU A 205 20.55 0.07 25.55
N ALA A 206 20.16 -1.16 25.18
CA ALA A 206 19.86 -2.22 26.14
C ALA A 206 21.11 -2.61 26.95
N ALA A 207 22.27 -2.72 26.30
CA ALA A 207 23.53 -3.09 26.94
C ALA A 207 23.98 -2.02 27.95
N GLU A 208 23.80 -0.73 27.63
CA GLU A 208 24.06 0.39 28.56
C GLU A 208 23.20 0.29 29.84
N ARG A 209 21.96 -0.18 29.71
CA ARG A 209 21.05 -0.39 30.84
C ARG A 209 21.37 -1.66 31.62
N PHE A 210 21.77 -2.73 30.93
CA PHE A 210 22.10 -4.02 31.53
C PHE A 210 23.37 -3.96 32.39
N LYS A 211 24.34 -3.12 31.99
CA LYS A 211 25.61 -2.86 32.73
C LYS A 211 26.45 -4.12 33.00
N ASP A 212 26.41 -5.09 32.09
CA ASP A 212 27.31 -6.25 32.13
C ASP A 212 28.74 -5.82 31.73
N PRO A 213 29.77 -6.06 32.59
CA PRO A 213 31.17 -5.74 32.28
C PRO A 213 31.70 -6.39 31.00
N HIS A 214 31.12 -7.51 30.56
CA HIS A 214 31.52 -8.25 29.36
C HIS A 214 30.71 -7.87 28.11
N LEU A 215 29.74 -6.96 28.25
CA LEU A 215 28.86 -6.54 27.16
C LEU A 215 28.80 -5.02 27.07
N THR A 216 29.97 -4.38 27.06
CA THR A 216 30.06 -2.92 26.97
C THR A 216 29.72 -2.42 25.56
N PRO A 217 29.20 -1.18 25.41
CA PRO A 217 28.99 -0.58 24.09
C PRO A 217 30.23 -0.57 23.21
N GLY A 218 31.41 -0.35 23.79
CA GLY A 218 32.68 -0.39 23.06
C GLY A 218 33.04 -1.78 22.52
N PHE A 219 32.77 -2.82 23.30
CA PHE A 219 32.96 -4.21 22.86
C PHE A 219 31.96 -4.63 21.78
N ILE A 220 30.70 -4.21 21.91
CA ILE A 220 29.69 -4.40 20.86
C ILE A 220 30.12 -3.69 19.56
N ALA A 221 30.59 -2.45 19.67
CA ALA A 221 31.02 -1.66 18.53
C ALA A 221 32.21 -2.28 17.79
N SER A 222 33.14 -2.95 18.47
CA SER A 222 34.27 -3.61 17.82
C SER A 222 33.87 -4.80 16.96
N HIS A 223 32.66 -5.36 17.14
CA HIS A 223 32.12 -6.48 16.37
C HIS A 223 31.01 -6.06 15.41
N LYS A 224 30.77 -4.75 15.22
CA LYS A 224 29.61 -4.23 14.47
C LYS A 224 29.47 -4.85 13.07
N GLU A 225 30.57 -4.98 12.33
CA GLU A 225 30.53 -5.52 10.97
C GLU A 225 30.34 -7.05 10.94
N GLU A 226 30.80 -7.78 11.96
CA GLU A 226 30.52 -9.22 12.10
C GLU A 226 29.04 -9.46 12.45
N LEU A 227 28.46 -8.59 13.26
CA LEU A 227 27.02 -8.62 13.57
C LEU A 227 26.18 -8.25 12.34
N PHE A 228 26.64 -7.27 11.55
CA PHE A 228 25.99 -6.93 10.28
C PHE A 228 26.00 -8.11 9.30
N ALA A 229 27.13 -8.82 9.19
CA ALA A 229 27.25 -9.97 8.30
C ALA A 229 26.21 -11.06 8.56
N VAL A 230 25.78 -11.22 9.83
CA VAL A 230 24.71 -12.16 10.22
C VAL A 230 23.34 -11.72 9.66
N ILE A 231 23.07 -10.42 9.63
CA ILE A 231 21.81 -9.87 9.11
C ILE A 231 21.78 -9.86 7.58
N SER A 232 22.92 -9.61 6.94
CA SER A 232 23.05 -9.58 5.48
C SER A 232 23.20 -10.97 4.84
N ASP A 233 23.20 -12.04 5.62
CA ASP A 233 23.30 -13.41 5.12
C ASP A 233 21.93 -13.96 4.75
N ASP A 234 21.67 -14.03 3.44
CA ASP A 234 20.42 -14.54 2.85
C ASP A 234 20.13 -16.01 3.26
N ASP A 235 21.17 -16.79 3.58
CA ASP A 235 21.03 -18.21 3.95
C ASP A 235 20.78 -18.40 5.47
N SER A 236 20.77 -17.31 6.26
CA SER A 236 20.63 -17.37 7.73
C SER A 236 19.25 -17.86 8.20
N GLY A 237 18.22 -17.68 7.36
CA GLY A 237 16.81 -17.95 7.67
C GLY A 237 16.29 -17.14 8.87
N LEU A 238 16.97 -16.08 9.31
CA LEU A 238 16.66 -15.31 10.53
C LEU A 238 15.26 -14.68 10.50
N PHE A 239 14.79 -14.35 9.31
CA PHE A 239 13.53 -13.67 9.06
C PHE A 239 12.37 -14.63 8.76
N ASP A 240 12.64 -15.94 8.59
CA ASP A 240 11.65 -16.94 8.19
C ASP A 240 10.52 -17.17 9.21
N ARG A 241 10.71 -16.74 10.47
CA ARG A 241 9.78 -17.01 11.57
C ARG A 241 9.78 -15.86 12.57
N SER A 242 8.58 -15.45 12.97
CA SER A 242 8.36 -14.53 14.09
C SER A 242 8.27 -15.29 15.43
N PRO A 243 8.73 -14.70 16.56
CA PRO A 243 9.42 -13.40 16.65
C PRO A 243 10.87 -13.48 16.16
N VAL A 244 11.30 -12.46 15.44
CA VAL A 244 12.63 -12.36 14.81
C VAL A 244 13.69 -11.89 15.81
N VAL A 245 13.38 -10.92 16.66
CA VAL A 245 14.34 -10.32 17.61
C VAL A 245 15.08 -11.36 18.48
N PRO A 246 14.40 -12.33 19.15
CA PRO A 246 15.10 -13.31 19.99
C PRO A 246 16.11 -14.16 19.20
N ARG A 247 15.84 -14.39 17.91
CA ARG A 247 16.73 -15.16 17.03
C ARG A 247 17.97 -14.36 16.66
N ILE A 248 17.79 -13.08 16.30
CA ILE A 248 18.90 -12.17 16.04
C ILE A 248 19.80 -12.07 17.27
N LEU A 249 19.23 -11.80 18.45
CA LEU A 249 20.01 -11.69 19.69
C LEU A 249 20.73 -12.99 20.05
N LYS A 250 20.14 -14.15 19.74
CA LYS A 250 20.79 -15.45 19.94
C LYS A 250 22.00 -15.62 19.04
N GLU A 251 21.92 -15.25 17.76
CA GLU A 251 23.07 -15.32 16.84
C GLU A 251 24.14 -14.30 17.22
N PHE A 252 23.74 -13.07 17.59
CA PHE A 252 24.66 -12.06 18.11
C PHE A 252 25.39 -12.54 19.37
N GLY A 253 24.70 -13.26 20.26
CA GLY A 253 25.32 -13.90 21.43
C GLY A 253 26.40 -14.92 21.09
N LYS A 254 26.32 -15.59 19.94
CA LYS A 254 27.39 -16.49 19.46
C LYS A 254 28.61 -15.71 19.01
N ILE A 255 28.41 -14.64 18.23
CA ILE A 255 29.49 -13.77 17.73
C ILE A 255 30.21 -13.10 18.90
N LEU A 256 29.44 -12.52 19.83
CA LEU A 256 29.95 -11.85 21.02
C LEU A 256 30.44 -12.81 22.12
N GLN A 257 30.29 -14.12 21.91
CA GLN A 257 30.63 -15.18 22.87
C GLN A 257 30.00 -14.94 24.26
N ASN A 258 28.80 -14.34 24.28
CA ASN A 258 28.07 -14.03 25.49
C ASN A 258 26.59 -14.44 25.33
N PRO A 259 26.12 -15.51 25.99
CA PRO A 259 24.73 -15.96 25.89
C PRO A 259 23.73 -14.97 26.52
N ASP A 260 24.20 -14.05 27.37
CA ASP A 260 23.35 -13.06 28.02
C ASP A 260 22.87 -11.95 27.08
N VAL A 261 23.35 -11.91 25.83
CA VAL A 261 22.84 -11.00 24.79
C VAL A 261 21.32 -11.16 24.57
N ILE A 262 20.78 -12.38 24.75
CA ILE A 262 19.32 -12.59 24.66
C ILE A 262 18.55 -11.82 25.74
N LYS A 263 19.14 -11.65 26.93
CA LYS A 263 18.52 -10.92 28.05
C LYS A 263 18.35 -9.43 27.76
N LEU A 264 19.12 -8.87 26.81
CA LEU A 264 19.02 -7.47 26.43
C LEU A 264 17.61 -7.07 26.00
N GLN A 265 16.81 -8.00 25.46
CA GLN A 265 15.42 -7.76 25.11
C GLN A 265 14.61 -7.23 26.30
N GLU A 266 14.88 -7.70 27.52
CA GLU A 266 14.16 -7.27 28.73
C GLU A 266 14.51 -5.83 29.13
N PHE A 267 15.71 -5.36 28.81
CA PHE A 267 16.21 -4.03 29.18
C PHE A 267 15.82 -2.93 28.18
N ASN A 268 15.36 -3.28 26.99
CA ASN A 268 14.82 -2.34 26.00
C ASN A 268 13.59 -2.88 25.27
N LYS A 269 12.70 -3.56 26.00
CA LYS A 269 11.55 -4.29 25.45
C LYS A 269 10.70 -3.45 24.49
N GLN A 270 10.40 -2.21 24.85
CA GLN A 270 9.56 -1.33 24.03
C GLN A 270 10.16 -1.09 22.63
N GLU A 271 11.46 -0.80 22.55
CA GLU A 271 12.11 -0.54 21.25
C GLU A 271 12.27 -1.82 20.43
N PHE A 272 12.53 -2.96 21.07
CA PHE A 272 12.56 -4.25 20.38
C PHE A 272 11.18 -4.67 19.87
N ASP A 273 10.13 -4.50 20.66
CA ASP A 273 8.74 -4.77 20.24
C ASP A 273 8.36 -3.86 19.06
N ARG A 274 8.81 -2.60 19.08
CA ARG A 274 8.59 -1.65 17.98
C ARG A 274 9.33 -2.03 16.70
N PHE A 275 10.58 -2.46 16.81
CA PHE A 275 11.34 -2.99 15.67
C PHE A 275 10.63 -4.20 15.05
N GLU A 276 10.15 -5.13 15.88
CA GLU A 276 9.40 -6.31 15.42
C GLU A 276 8.10 -5.89 14.71
N GLU A 277 7.36 -4.90 15.24
CA GLU A 277 6.14 -4.39 14.60
C GLU A 277 6.41 -3.77 13.22
N LYS A 278 7.48 -2.98 13.11
CA LYS A 278 7.93 -2.41 11.82
C LYS A 278 8.31 -3.50 10.83
N LEU A 279 9.06 -4.50 11.28
CA LEU A 279 9.50 -5.62 10.46
C LEU A 279 8.32 -6.47 9.99
N GLN A 280 7.38 -6.78 10.88
CA GLN A 280 6.16 -7.50 10.53
C GLN A 280 5.37 -6.73 9.47
N SER A 281 5.19 -5.42 9.66
CA SER A 281 4.46 -4.59 8.70
C SER A 281 5.18 -4.52 7.35
N PHE A 282 6.50 -4.36 7.37
CA PHE A 282 7.33 -4.34 6.15
C PHE A 282 7.32 -5.69 5.40
N ASN A 283 7.31 -6.81 6.12
CA ASN A 283 7.18 -8.13 5.50
C ASN A 283 5.82 -8.32 4.84
N GLY A 284 4.71 -7.98 5.53
CA GLY A 284 3.37 -8.03 4.93
C GLY A 284 3.29 -7.17 3.67
N LEU A 285 3.95 -6.01 3.68
CA LEU A 285 4.09 -5.17 2.48
C LEU A 285 4.75 -5.94 1.32
N ILE A 286 5.96 -6.49 1.51
CA ILE A 286 6.73 -7.15 0.43
C ILE A 286 6.06 -8.43 -0.10
N PHE A 287 5.40 -9.20 0.76
CA PHE A 287 4.95 -10.56 0.42
C PHE A 287 3.46 -10.66 0.04
N ASP A 288 2.64 -9.65 0.33
CA ASP A 288 1.21 -9.67 0.08
C ASP A 288 0.81 -9.06 -1.27
N GLU A 289 -0.16 -9.67 -1.96
CA GLU A 289 -0.77 -9.06 -3.14
C GLU A 289 -1.77 -7.98 -2.72
N TYR A 290 -1.56 -6.75 -3.20
CA TYR A 290 -2.49 -5.66 -2.98
C TYR A 290 -3.29 -5.30 -4.25
N THR A 291 -4.59 -5.13 -4.07
CA THR A 291 -5.50 -4.64 -5.12
C THR A 291 -6.30 -3.44 -4.63
N ASN A 292 -6.17 -2.30 -5.32
CA ASN A 292 -7.04 -1.15 -5.12
C ASN A 292 -8.09 -1.07 -6.24
N ILE A 293 -9.35 -0.83 -5.88
CA ILE A 293 -10.47 -0.71 -6.79
C ILE A 293 -11.21 0.58 -6.50
N VAL A 294 -11.54 1.33 -7.55
CA VAL A 294 -12.43 2.49 -7.43
C VAL A 294 -13.64 2.30 -8.33
N ILE A 295 -14.83 2.52 -7.79
CA ILE A 295 -16.10 2.51 -8.51
C ILE A 295 -16.61 3.94 -8.55
N MET A 296 -16.72 4.51 -9.74
CA MET A 296 -17.12 5.90 -9.95
C MET A 296 -18.62 6.02 -10.25
N PRO A 297 -19.26 7.16 -9.96
CA PRO A 297 -20.70 7.34 -10.16
C PRO A 297 -21.10 7.49 -11.63
N GLY A 298 -20.14 7.76 -12.52
CA GLY A 298 -20.37 8.02 -13.95
C GLY A 298 -19.52 7.17 -14.88
N LEU A 299 -19.57 7.49 -16.18
CA LEU A 299 -18.73 6.88 -17.19
C LEU A 299 -17.28 7.32 -16.97
N ILE A 300 -16.34 6.37 -16.93
CA ILE A 300 -14.91 6.69 -16.83
C ILE A 300 -14.47 7.38 -18.12
N THR A 301 -13.84 8.55 -17.97
CA THR A 301 -13.32 9.32 -19.10
C THR A 301 -11.81 9.22 -19.22
N ASP A 302 -11.10 9.00 -18.12
CA ASP A 302 -9.64 9.01 -18.06
C ASP A 302 -9.13 8.35 -16.77
N THR A 303 -7.98 7.69 -16.80
CA THR A 303 -7.36 7.04 -15.62
C THR A 303 -5.92 6.60 -15.93
N ASN A 304 -5.08 6.43 -14.90
CA ASN A 304 -3.79 5.73 -15.02
C ASN A 304 -3.87 4.21 -14.76
N SER A 305 -5.07 3.65 -14.58
CA SER A 305 -5.29 2.21 -14.46
C SER A 305 -5.27 1.50 -15.82
N GLU A 306 -4.54 0.40 -15.93
CA GLU A 306 -4.59 -0.48 -17.11
C GLU A 306 -5.84 -1.38 -17.14
N ILE A 307 -6.53 -1.56 -16.00
CA ILE A 307 -7.66 -2.47 -15.85
C ILE A 307 -8.96 -1.67 -15.65
N ILE A 308 -9.83 -1.64 -16.65
CA ILE A 308 -11.09 -0.88 -16.64
C ILE A 308 -12.26 -1.81 -16.98
N THR A 309 -13.35 -1.74 -16.22
CA THR A 309 -14.58 -2.50 -16.49
C THR A 309 -15.81 -1.67 -16.12
N GLY A 310 -16.49 -1.10 -17.12
CA GLY A 310 -17.65 -0.24 -16.90
C GLY A 310 -17.27 1.07 -16.20
N ASN A 311 -17.81 1.31 -15.01
CA ASN A 311 -17.48 2.44 -14.13
C ASN A 311 -16.45 2.09 -13.04
N LYS A 312 -15.79 0.93 -13.17
CA LYS A 312 -14.80 0.41 -12.22
C LYS A 312 -13.41 0.43 -12.82
N VAL A 313 -12.44 0.90 -12.04
CA VAL A 313 -11.00 0.81 -12.30
C VAL A 313 -10.31 -0.04 -11.24
N LYS A 314 -9.18 -0.65 -11.59
CA LYS A 314 -8.43 -1.51 -10.69
C LYS A 314 -6.92 -1.33 -10.90
N TRP A 315 -6.21 -1.09 -9.80
CA TRP A 315 -4.76 -1.18 -9.74
C TRP A 315 -4.35 -2.45 -8.99
N LYS A 316 -3.36 -3.12 -9.56
CA LYS A 316 -2.59 -4.16 -8.92
C LYS A 316 -1.14 -3.68 -8.97
N PHE A 317 -0.51 -3.56 -7.82
CA PHE A 317 0.86 -3.07 -7.72
C PHE A 317 1.63 -3.90 -6.72
N ASP A 318 2.94 -3.96 -6.94
CA ASP A 318 3.87 -4.49 -5.96
C ASP A 318 4.16 -3.39 -4.93
N ALA A 319 4.27 -3.77 -3.67
CA ALA A 319 4.69 -2.92 -2.59
C ALA A 319 6.01 -2.18 -2.82
N LEU A 320 6.94 -2.80 -3.58
CA LEU A 320 8.18 -2.16 -3.99
C LEU A 320 7.94 -0.86 -4.76
N GLU A 321 6.77 -0.68 -5.40
CA GLU A 321 6.41 0.52 -6.17
C GLU A 321 6.36 1.82 -5.36
N PHE A 322 6.17 1.74 -4.04
CA PHE A 322 6.14 2.92 -3.17
C PHE A 322 7.13 2.84 -2.00
N LEU A 323 8.16 2.00 -2.12
CA LEU A 323 9.26 1.96 -1.16
C LEU A 323 10.11 3.25 -1.20
N LEU A 324 10.22 3.87 -2.38
CA LEU A 324 11.13 5.00 -2.66
C LEU A 324 10.41 6.26 -3.19
N ARG A 325 9.09 6.24 -3.26
CA ARG A 325 8.25 7.36 -3.70
C ARG A 325 6.78 7.12 -3.37
N ASP A 326 5.97 8.17 -3.54
CA ASP A 326 4.52 8.03 -3.51
C ASP A 326 4.00 7.24 -4.73
N HIS A 327 3.03 6.36 -4.51
CA HIS A 327 2.25 5.71 -5.57
C HIS A 327 0.87 6.36 -5.66
N GLU A 328 0.60 6.99 -6.81
CA GLU A 328 -0.64 7.71 -7.08
C GLU A 328 -1.55 6.92 -8.03
N MET A 329 -2.80 6.74 -7.62
CA MET A 329 -3.88 6.18 -8.41
C MET A 329 -4.95 7.23 -8.66
N TRP A 330 -5.40 7.39 -9.90
CA TRP A 330 -6.42 8.38 -10.21
C TRP A 330 -7.38 7.95 -11.33
N VAL A 331 -8.62 8.42 -11.21
CA VAL A 331 -9.67 8.17 -12.20
C VAL A 331 -10.59 9.38 -12.30
N LYS A 332 -10.98 9.70 -13.54
CA LYS A 332 -12.00 10.70 -13.86
C LYS A 332 -13.24 10.03 -14.39
N SER A 333 -14.40 10.51 -13.95
CA SER A 333 -15.68 10.08 -14.51
C SER A 333 -16.61 11.25 -14.78
N ARG A 334 -17.59 11.02 -15.64
CA ARG A 334 -18.59 12.03 -16.03
C ARG A 334 -20.00 11.47 -15.90
N LEU A 335 -20.90 12.27 -15.34
CA LEU A 335 -22.32 11.98 -15.17
C LEU A 335 -23.18 13.11 -15.75
N VAL A 336 -24.39 12.81 -16.21
CA VAL A 336 -25.34 13.81 -16.71
C VAL A 336 -25.96 14.57 -15.54
N ASN A 337 -25.87 15.90 -15.58
CA ASN A 337 -26.55 16.78 -14.64
C ASN A 337 -28.03 16.89 -15.00
N TRP A 338 -28.84 15.96 -14.49
CA TRP A 338 -30.29 15.92 -14.75
C TRP A 338 -31.02 17.20 -14.31
N TRP A 339 -30.50 17.92 -13.33
CA TRP A 339 -31.05 19.20 -12.91
C TRP A 339 -30.91 20.26 -14.02
N MET A 340 -29.74 20.36 -14.63
CA MET A 340 -29.51 21.26 -15.76
C MET A 340 -30.28 20.85 -17.02
N VAL A 341 -30.44 19.54 -17.24
CA VAL A 341 -31.34 19.03 -18.30
C VAL A 341 -32.78 19.49 -18.05
N GLY A 342 -33.28 19.36 -16.82
CA GLY A 342 -34.61 19.83 -16.44
C GLY A 342 -34.80 21.33 -16.65
N ILE A 343 -33.83 22.15 -16.26
CA ILE A 343 -33.84 23.61 -16.49
C ILE A 343 -33.88 23.91 -17.99
N ALA A 344 -33.06 23.24 -18.80
CA ALA A 344 -33.04 23.46 -20.24
C ALA A 344 -34.39 23.11 -20.89
N ILE A 345 -35.01 21.99 -20.48
CA ILE A 345 -36.35 21.61 -20.96
C ILE A 345 -37.38 22.69 -20.58
N LEU A 346 -37.35 23.19 -19.34
CA LEU A 346 -38.27 24.25 -18.90
C LEU A 346 -38.10 25.53 -19.72
N VAL A 347 -36.86 25.96 -19.98
CA VAL A 347 -36.57 27.14 -20.80
C VAL A 347 -37.13 26.98 -22.22
N VAL A 348 -36.97 25.80 -22.82
CA VAL A 348 -37.53 25.49 -24.15
C VAL A 348 -39.07 25.55 -24.13
N ILE A 349 -39.72 24.97 -23.10
CA ILE A 349 -41.18 25.02 -22.96
C ILE A 349 -41.67 26.47 -22.85
N LEU A 350 -41.04 27.29 -22.01
CA LEU A 350 -41.41 28.70 -21.84
C LEU A 350 -41.22 29.50 -23.12
N ALA A 351 -40.16 29.25 -23.88
CA ALA A 351 -39.93 29.87 -25.18
C ALA A 351 -41.04 29.52 -26.19
N VAL A 352 -41.41 28.23 -26.28
CA VAL A 352 -42.49 27.76 -27.15
C VAL A 352 -43.84 28.38 -26.74
N LEU A 353 -44.17 28.40 -25.45
CA LEU A 353 -45.40 29.04 -24.95
C LEU A 353 -45.43 30.54 -25.24
N GLY A 354 -44.30 31.24 -25.09
CA GLY A 354 -44.17 32.65 -25.44
C GLY A 354 -44.41 32.90 -26.93
N LEU A 355 -43.87 32.06 -27.81
CA LEU A 355 -44.11 32.13 -29.26
C LEU A 355 -45.60 31.90 -29.60
N ILE A 356 -46.22 30.88 -29.00
CA ILE A 356 -47.66 30.59 -29.21
C ILE A 356 -48.51 31.78 -28.75
N ALA A 357 -48.27 32.31 -27.55
CA ALA A 357 -48.98 33.48 -27.03
C ALA A 357 -48.80 34.72 -27.92
N GLY A 358 -47.58 34.94 -28.44
CA GLY A 358 -47.29 36.01 -29.39
C GLY A 358 -48.07 35.87 -30.70
N VAL A 359 -48.12 34.66 -31.28
CA VAL A 359 -48.90 34.37 -32.49
C VAL A 359 -50.40 34.58 -32.25
N LEU A 360 -50.94 34.10 -31.12
CA LEU A 360 -52.34 34.28 -30.75
C LEU A 360 -52.70 35.76 -30.57
N ARG A 361 -51.84 36.54 -29.91
CA ARG A 361 -52.03 37.99 -29.73
C ARG A 361 -52.03 38.72 -31.07
N LYS A 362 -51.10 38.39 -31.97
CA LYS A 362 -51.04 38.98 -33.32
C LYS A 362 -52.31 38.68 -34.11
N ARG A 363 -52.78 37.41 -34.10
CA ARG A 363 -54.04 37.00 -34.76
C ARG A 363 -55.25 37.76 -34.22
N ARG A 364 -55.35 37.94 -32.89
CA ARG A 364 -56.43 38.70 -32.26
C ARG A 364 -56.43 40.17 -32.70
N ASN A 365 -55.26 40.81 -32.76
CA ASN A 365 -55.16 42.21 -33.20
C ASN A 365 -55.55 42.38 -34.68
N THR A 366 -55.12 41.48 -35.57
CA THR A 366 -55.51 41.52 -36.99
C THR A 366 -57.00 41.22 -37.24
N PHE A 367 -57.68 40.52 -36.31
CA PHE A 367 -59.12 40.32 -36.39
C PHE A 367 -59.88 41.59 -35.99
N LEU A 368 -59.43 42.28 -34.94
CA LEU A 368 -60.02 43.54 -34.48
C LEU A 368 -59.80 44.72 -35.45
N GLU A 369 -58.75 44.70 -36.27
CA GLU A 369 -58.53 45.71 -37.34
C GLU A 369 -59.39 45.47 -38.59
N ARG A 370 -60.04 44.30 -38.71
CA ARG A 370 -60.88 43.92 -39.87
C ARG A 370 -62.39 43.97 -39.60
N THR A 371 -62.78 44.20 -38.35
CA THR A 371 -64.15 44.51 -37.91
C THR A 371 -64.25 45.99 -37.63
#